data_AF-A0ABD2QLT8-F1
#
_entry.id   AF-A0ABD2QLT8-F1
#
_cell.length_a   1.000
_cell.length_b   1.000
_cell.length_c   1.000
_cell.angle_alpha   90.00
_cell.angle_beta   90.00
_cell.angle_gamma   90.00
#
_symmetry.space_group_name_H-M   'P 1'
#
loop_
_entity.id
_entity.type
_entity.pdbx_description
1 polymer ?
#
loop_
_entity_poly.entity_id
_entity_poly.type
_entity_poly.pdbx_seq_one_letter_code
_entity_poly.pdbx_strand_id
1 'polypeptide(L)'
;MAEAAMRPYSNDFPYSAKEKWICVYPLYIDSLKSLSKGRKIPKEFAVDSPKKNEIQMVLQDIGLDHICENKAHPKDLDCWEPNSRTRFRVRLFNDDGSPINNDYSSRIALLKYLGSTIPKLKVRSATASATPESIKPKKDNKKGKRR
;
A
#
# COMPACT_ATOMS: atom_id res chain seq x y z
N MET A 1 5.54 22.16 10.02
CA MET A 1 4.36 22.61 9.25
C MET A 1 3.17 21.82 9.76
N ALA A 2 2.20 22.46 10.41
CA ALA A 2 1.04 21.75 10.93
C ALA A 2 0.23 21.15 9.77
N GLU A 3 0.09 19.83 9.76
CA GLU A 3 -0.82 19.13 8.86
C GLU A 3 -2.23 19.59 9.20
N ALA A 4 -2.79 20.51 8.40
CA ALA A 4 -4.16 20.97 8.60
C ALA A 4 -5.07 19.74 8.52
N ALA A 5 -5.84 19.51 9.59
CA ALA A 5 -6.83 18.44 9.62
C ALA A 5 -7.76 18.59 8.41
N MET A 6 -7.97 17.49 7.67
CA MET A 6 -8.83 17.50 6.50
C MET A 6 -10.23 18.01 6.86
N ARG A 7 -10.80 18.81 5.95
CA ARG A 7 -12.16 19.31 6.11
C ARG A 7 -13.16 18.14 5.98
N PRO A 8 -14.36 18.26 6.57
CA PRO A 8 -15.42 17.29 6.31
C PRO A 8 -15.70 17.23 4.80
N TYR A 9 -16.00 16.05 4.26
CA TYR A 9 -16.27 15.90 2.83
C TYR A 9 -17.48 16.75 2.41
N SER A 10 -17.31 17.58 1.38
CA SER A 10 -18.39 18.29 0.67
C SER A 10 -18.28 18.03 -0.81
N ASN A 11 -19.43 18.03 -1.51
CA ASN A 11 -19.45 17.79 -2.94
C ASN A 11 -18.95 19.00 -3.74
N ASP A 12 -19.00 20.19 -3.14
CA ASP A 12 -18.56 21.48 -3.73
C ASP A 12 -17.05 21.64 -3.81
N PHE A 13 -16.28 20.71 -3.23
CA PHE A 13 -14.84 20.79 -3.31
C PHE A 13 -14.34 20.48 -4.73
N PRO A 14 -13.36 21.25 -5.21
CA PRO A 14 -12.75 20.98 -6.51
C PRO A 14 -12.01 19.64 -6.51
N TYR A 15 -11.80 19.03 -7.68
CA TYR A 15 -11.10 17.75 -7.78
C TYR A 15 -9.63 17.81 -7.34
N SER A 16 -9.01 18.99 -7.32
CA SER A 16 -7.70 19.19 -6.68
C SER A 16 -7.74 19.08 -5.15
N ALA A 17 -8.91 19.20 -4.51
CA ALA A 17 -9.00 19.08 -3.06
C ALA A 17 -8.71 17.64 -2.62
N LYS A 18 -7.82 17.51 -1.64
CA LYS A 18 -7.32 16.23 -1.13
C LYS A 18 -8.46 15.35 -0.59
N GLU A 19 -9.53 15.97 -0.11
CA GLU A 19 -10.74 15.34 0.39
C GLU A 19 -11.48 14.54 -0.69
N LYS A 20 -11.45 15.02 -1.95
CA LYS A 20 -12.13 14.42 -3.12
C LYS A 20 -11.34 13.26 -3.73
N TRP A 21 -10.04 13.18 -3.45
CA TRP A 21 -9.15 12.16 -3.99
C TRP A 21 -9.60 10.75 -3.62
N ILE A 22 -9.30 9.79 -4.50
CA ILE A 22 -9.68 8.41 -4.26
C ILE A 22 -8.85 7.80 -3.13
N CYS A 23 -9.48 6.95 -2.33
CA CYS A 23 -8.79 6.19 -1.29
C CYS A 23 -8.38 4.81 -1.81
N VAL A 24 -7.11 4.48 -1.68
CA VAL A 24 -6.51 3.19 -2.01
C VAL A 24 -5.87 2.61 -0.75
N TYR A 25 -6.24 1.38 -0.43
CA TYR A 25 -5.60 0.61 0.65
C TYR A 25 -4.81 -0.55 0.06
N PRO A 26 -3.67 -0.94 0.68
CA PRO A 26 -2.91 -2.12 0.28
C PRO A 26 -3.78 -3.40 0.23
N LEU A 27 -4.72 -3.54 1.18
CA LEU A 27 -5.71 -4.63 1.25
C LEU A 27 -6.48 -4.87 -0.06
N TYR A 28 -6.67 -3.85 -0.89
CA TYR A 28 -7.42 -3.98 -2.14
C TYR A 28 -6.69 -4.82 -3.20
N ILE A 29 -5.36 -4.83 -3.14
CA ILE A 29 -4.45 -5.46 -4.10
C ILE A 29 -3.90 -6.78 -3.52
N ASP A 30 -4.00 -6.97 -2.20
CA ASP A 30 -3.48 -8.15 -1.52
C ASP A 30 -4.15 -9.45 -2.01
N SER A 31 -3.32 -10.37 -2.51
CA SER A 31 -3.74 -11.68 -3.01
C SER A 31 -4.09 -12.67 -1.90
N LEU A 32 -3.55 -12.48 -0.69
CA LEU A 32 -3.80 -13.34 0.49
C LEU A 32 -5.22 -13.13 1.03
N LYS A 33 -5.78 -11.94 0.82
CA LYS A 33 -7.12 -11.58 1.29
C LYS A 33 -8.15 -11.97 0.23
N SER A 34 -9.28 -12.55 0.65
CA SER A 34 -10.39 -12.85 -0.25
C SER A 34 -11.20 -11.59 -0.62
N LEU A 35 -12.08 -11.70 -1.61
CA LEU A 35 -13.00 -10.60 -1.98
C LEU A 35 -13.87 -10.16 -0.79
N SER A 36 -14.39 -11.12 -0.02
CA SER A 36 -15.19 -10.85 1.18
C SER A 36 -14.40 -10.11 2.26
N LYS A 37 -13.09 -10.38 2.36
CA LYS A 37 -12.17 -9.75 3.30
C LYS A 37 -11.63 -8.39 2.84
N GLY A 38 -11.99 -7.94 1.63
CA GLY A 38 -11.73 -6.57 1.17
C GLY A 38 -10.88 -6.45 -0.09
N ARG A 39 -10.38 -7.55 -0.67
CA ARG A 39 -9.75 -7.53 -1.99
C ARG A 39 -10.75 -7.02 -3.02
N LYS A 40 -10.32 -6.14 -3.93
CA LYS A 40 -11.18 -5.54 -4.97
C LYS A 40 -10.84 -5.97 -6.40
N ILE A 41 -9.70 -6.62 -6.59
CA ILE A 41 -9.22 -7.09 -7.90
C ILE A 41 -9.20 -8.63 -7.97
N PRO A 42 -9.25 -9.23 -9.18
CA PRO A 42 -9.07 -10.67 -9.32
C PRO A 42 -7.63 -11.06 -8.97
N LYS A 43 -7.44 -12.33 -8.62
CA LYS A 43 -6.16 -12.84 -8.09
C LYS A 43 -5.00 -12.72 -9.09
N GLU A 44 -5.29 -12.72 -10.39
CA GLU A 44 -4.29 -12.60 -11.47
C GLU A 44 -3.56 -11.25 -11.46
N PHE A 45 -4.24 -10.18 -11.04
CA PHE A 45 -3.62 -8.86 -10.87
C PHE A 45 -3.29 -8.58 -9.41
N ALA A 46 -3.51 -9.53 -8.50
CA ALA A 46 -3.25 -9.34 -7.09
C ALA A 46 -1.79 -9.64 -6.76
N VAL A 47 -1.30 -8.98 -5.71
CA VAL A 47 0.11 -9.07 -5.29
C VAL A 47 0.15 -9.69 -3.90
N ASP A 48 1.14 -10.54 -3.66
CA ASP A 48 1.40 -11.06 -2.32
C ASP A 48 1.94 -9.94 -1.41
N SER A 49 1.25 -9.68 -0.29
CA SER A 49 1.69 -8.77 0.76
C SER A 49 2.24 -7.43 0.26
N PRO A 50 1.41 -6.56 -0.37
CA PRO A 50 1.87 -5.31 -0.96
C PRO A 50 2.39 -4.35 0.12
N LYS A 51 3.64 -3.90 -0.01
CA LYS A 51 4.26 -2.98 0.95
C LYS A 51 3.93 -1.53 0.60
N LYS A 52 3.80 -0.69 1.63
CA LYS A 52 3.62 0.77 1.48
C LYS A 52 4.62 1.39 0.50
N ASN A 53 5.90 1.07 0.65
CA ASN A 53 6.96 1.65 -0.17
C ASN A 53 6.81 1.28 -1.66
N GLU A 54 6.40 0.04 -1.95
CA GLU A 54 6.20 -0.43 -3.33
C GLU A 54 5.09 0.37 -4.02
N ILE A 55 3.94 0.53 -3.35
CA ILE A 55 2.81 1.30 -3.88
C ILE A 55 3.22 2.76 -4.09
N GLN A 56 3.92 3.35 -3.13
CA GLN A 56 4.39 4.74 -3.24
C GLN A 56 5.33 4.93 -4.43
N MET A 57 6.28 4.02 -4.63
CA MET A 57 7.20 4.09 -5.78
C MET A 57 6.46 4.02 -7.11
N VAL A 58 5.47 3.12 -7.26
CA VAL A 58 4.70 3.03 -8.50
C VAL A 58 3.86 4.29 -8.73
N LEU A 59 3.25 4.85 -7.68
CA LEU A 59 2.51 6.11 -7.81
C LEU A 59 3.39 7.29 -8.19
N GLN A 60 4.63 7.34 -7.67
CA GLN A 60 5.64 8.33 -8.05
C GLN A 60 6.11 8.16 -9.50
N ASP A 61 6.30 6.92 -9.95
CA ASP A 61 6.70 6.59 -11.32
C ASP A 61 5.65 7.01 -12.36
N ILE A 62 4.36 6.81 -12.06
CA ILE A 62 3.26 7.29 -12.92
C ILE A 62 3.18 8.84 -12.91
N GLY A 63 3.73 9.50 -11.90
CA GLY A 63 3.63 10.95 -11.73
C GLY A 63 2.27 11.42 -11.19
N LEU A 64 1.55 10.58 -10.45
CA LEU A 64 0.27 10.96 -9.84
C LEU A 64 0.49 11.62 -8.47
N ASP A 65 -0.20 12.74 -8.24
CA ASP A 65 -0.29 13.36 -6.94
C ASP A 65 -0.93 12.40 -5.93
N HIS A 66 -0.21 12.11 -4.85
CA HIS A 66 -0.69 11.23 -3.81
C HIS A 66 -0.25 11.68 -2.41
N ILE A 67 -1.06 11.31 -1.43
CA ILE A 67 -0.80 11.53 -0.01
C ILE A 67 -0.89 10.19 0.71
N CYS A 68 0.09 9.94 1.58
CA CYS A 68 0.10 8.76 2.44
C CYS A 68 -0.43 9.12 3.83
N GLU A 69 -1.57 8.57 4.21
CA GLU A 69 -2.12 8.67 5.56
C GLU A 69 -1.87 7.38 6.36
N ASN A 70 -1.60 7.53 7.67
CA ASN A 70 -1.41 6.39 8.59
C ASN A 70 -2.77 5.86 9.13
N LYS A 71 -3.60 5.34 8.22
CA LYS A 71 -4.94 4.80 8.54
C LYS A 71 -5.11 3.37 8.06
N ALA A 72 -5.66 2.52 8.93
CA ALA A 72 -6.02 1.15 8.60
C ALA A 72 -7.41 1.08 7.96
N HIS A 73 -7.63 0.04 7.16
CA HIS A 73 -8.96 -0.30 6.66
C HIS A 73 -9.74 -1.02 7.77
N PRO A 74 -11.05 -0.73 7.98
CA PRO A 74 -11.82 -1.33 9.08
C PRO A 74 -11.98 -2.85 8.96
N LYS A 75 -11.92 -3.40 7.74
CA LYS A 75 -11.94 -4.87 7.51
C LYS A 75 -10.56 -5.53 7.63
N ASP A 76 -9.51 -4.75 7.81
CA ASP A 76 -8.17 -5.30 7.95
C ASP A 76 -7.96 -5.78 9.38
N LEU A 77 -7.89 -7.09 9.54
CA LEU A 77 -7.68 -7.74 10.84
C LEU A 77 -6.24 -7.56 11.32
N ASP A 78 -5.30 -7.30 10.40
CA ASP A 78 -3.88 -7.11 10.69
C ASP A 78 -3.53 -5.63 10.81
N CYS A 79 -4.49 -4.80 11.22
CA CYS A 79 -4.34 -3.35 11.36
C CYS A 79 -3.30 -2.91 12.41
N TRP A 80 -2.88 -3.85 13.26
CA TRP A 80 -1.81 -3.68 14.22
C TRP A 80 -0.41 -3.69 13.56
N GLU A 81 -0.30 -4.27 12.36
CA GLU A 81 0.96 -4.33 11.64
C GLU A 81 1.24 -2.98 10.94
N PRO A 82 2.41 -2.35 11.19
CA PRO A 82 2.72 -1.03 10.65
C PRO A 82 2.73 -0.97 9.13
N ASN A 83 2.97 -2.10 8.45
CA ASN A 83 2.95 -2.18 6.99
C ASN A 83 1.53 -2.17 6.42
N SER A 84 0.55 -2.68 7.16
CA SER A 84 -0.85 -2.79 6.74
C SER A 84 -1.62 -1.48 6.98
N ARG A 85 -1.16 -0.66 7.92
CA ARG A 85 -1.77 0.63 8.28
C ARG A 85 -1.39 1.75 7.31
N THR A 86 -1.92 1.69 6.09
CA THR A 86 -1.71 2.75 5.10
C THR A 86 -2.96 3.03 4.28
N ARG A 87 -3.29 4.31 4.12
CA ARG A 87 -4.28 4.81 3.16
C ARG A 87 -3.61 5.80 2.22
N PHE A 88 -3.60 5.46 0.94
CA PHE A 88 -3.19 6.39 -0.11
C PHE A 88 -4.39 7.17 -0.59
N ARG A 89 -4.27 8.49 -0.62
CA ARG A 89 -5.16 9.35 -1.38
C ARG A 89 -4.49 9.67 -2.70
N VAL A 90 -5.17 9.42 -3.81
CA VAL A 90 -4.61 9.63 -5.16
C VAL A 90 -5.53 10.54 -5.95
N ARG A 91 -4.95 11.55 -6.60
CA ARG A 91 -5.65 12.39 -7.56
C ARG A 91 -5.76 11.65 -8.88
N LEU A 92 -6.98 11.47 -9.37
CA LEU A 92 -7.24 10.86 -10.69
C LEU A 92 -7.75 11.86 -11.73
N PHE A 93 -8.42 12.91 -11.28
CA PHE A 93 -9.07 13.89 -12.13
C PHE A 93 -8.45 15.28 -11.91
N ASN A 94 -8.40 16.05 -12.98
CA ASN A 94 -8.12 17.48 -12.93
C ASN A 94 -9.35 18.24 -12.46
N ASP A 95 -9.19 19.51 -12.11
CA ASP A 95 -10.29 20.38 -11.69
C ASP A 95 -11.35 20.59 -12.78
N ASP A 96 -10.95 20.41 -14.04
CA ASP A 96 -11.82 20.39 -15.22
C ASP A 96 -12.70 19.13 -15.31
N GLY A 97 -12.42 18.11 -14.50
CA GLY A 97 -13.11 16.81 -14.52
C GLY A 97 -12.53 15.80 -15.52
N SER A 98 -11.58 16.21 -16.35
CA SER A 98 -10.82 15.30 -17.22
C SER A 98 -9.93 14.35 -16.41
N PRO A 99 -9.81 13.06 -16.75
CA PRO A 99 -8.85 12.17 -16.12
C PRO A 99 -7.41 12.61 -16.44
N ILE A 100 -6.52 12.56 -15.45
CA ILE A 100 -5.09 12.89 -15.63
C ILE A 100 -4.43 11.93 -16.63
N ASN A 101 -4.81 10.67 -16.56
CA ASN A 101 -4.38 9.64 -17.50
C ASN A 101 -5.58 8.76 -17.86
N ASN A 102 -5.83 8.58 -19.16
CA ASN A 102 -6.95 7.79 -19.66
C ASN A 102 -6.82 6.31 -19.28
N ASP A 103 -5.59 5.78 -19.19
CA ASP A 103 -5.31 4.39 -18.81
C ASP A 103 -5.76 4.07 -17.37
N TYR A 104 -5.77 5.06 -16.47
CA TYR A 104 -6.12 4.90 -15.06
C TYR A 104 -7.33 5.72 -14.63
N SER A 105 -8.20 6.10 -15.56
CA SER A 105 -9.40 6.93 -15.31
C SER A 105 -10.32 6.33 -14.22
N SER A 106 -10.32 5.00 -14.09
CA SER A 106 -11.10 4.28 -13.07
C SER A 106 -10.25 3.80 -11.90
N ARG A 107 -10.84 3.83 -10.69
CA ARG A 107 -10.24 3.25 -9.47
C ARG A 107 -9.79 1.80 -9.68
N ILE A 108 -10.58 0.99 -10.38
CA ILE A 108 -10.25 -0.42 -10.64
C ILE A 108 -9.07 -0.54 -11.62
N ALA A 109 -9.00 0.33 -12.62
CA ALA A 109 -7.90 0.34 -13.59
C ALA A 109 -6.56 0.66 -12.89
N LEU A 110 -6.56 1.67 -12.01
CA LEU A 110 -5.39 1.99 -11.18
C LEU A 110 -4.96 0.79 -10.30
N LEU A 111 -5.92 0.11 -9.65
CA LEU A 111 -5.61 -1.05 -8.81
C LEU A 111 -5.00 -2.22 -9.61
N LYS A 112 -5.53 -2.50 -10.81
CA LYS A 112 -4.99 -3.54 -11.70
C LYS A 112 -3.58 -3.19 -12.18
N TYR A 113 -3.33 -1.91 -12.47
CA TYR A 113 -2.00 -1.44 -12.87
C TYR A 113 -0.98 -1.58 -11.74
N LEU A 114 -1.32 -1.08 -10.54
CA LEU A 114 -0.47 -1.25 -9.36
C LEU A 114 -0.12 -2.72 -9.15
N GLY A 115 -1.12 -3.60 -9.24
CA GLY A 115 -0.94 -5.03 -9.10
C GLY A 115 -0.03 -5.68 -10.15
N SER A 116 -0.05 -5.18 -11.38
CA SER A 116 0.78 -5.69 -12.48
C SER A 116 2.22 -5.16 -12.45
N THR A 117 2.43 -3.98 -11.87
CA THR A 117 3.71 -3.27 -11.86
C THR A 117 4.54 -3.58 -10.60
N ILE A 118 3.91 -3.75 -9.44
CA ILE A 118 4.62 -4.05 -8.17
C ILE A 118 5.52 -5.30 -8.28
N PRO A 119 5.08 -6.44 -8.86
CA PRO A 119 5.94 -7.62 -9.01
C PRO A 119 7.19 -7.37 -9.87
N LYS A 120 7.15 -6.37 -10.78
CA LYS A 120 8.27 -6.01 -11.67
C LYS A 120 9.31 -5.12 -10.99
N LEU A 121 9.03 -4.61 -9.78
CA LEU A 121 9.95 -3.73 -9.07
C LEU A 121 11.19 -4.48 -8.58
N LYS A 122 12.37 -3.90 -8.80
CA LYS A 122 13.67 -4.40 -8.33
C LYS A 122 13.75 -4.60 -6.81
N VAL A 123 12.90 -3.90 -6.05
CA VAL A 123 12.86 -3.99 -4.58
C VAL A 123 12.46 -5.41 -4.12
N ARG A 124 11.65 -6.14 -4.88
CA ARG A 124 11.31 -7.54 -4.57
C ARG A 124 12.45 -8.50 -4.87
N SER A 125 13.18 -8.30 -5.98
CA SER A 125 14.32 -9.15 -6.32
C SER A 125 15.44 -9.08 -5.28
N ALA A 126 15.61 -7.95 -4.58
CA ALA A 126 16.64 -7.81 -3.54
C ALA A 126 16.28 -8.51 -2.21
N THR A 127 14.99 -8.77 -1.94
CA THR A 127 14.58 -9.46 -0.70
C THR A 127 14.67 -10.99 -0.84
N ALA A 128 14.60 -11.53 -2.06
CA ALA A 128 14.79 -12.96 -2.32
C ALA A 128 16.24 -13.44 -2.11
N SER A 129 17.21 -12.53 -2.03
CA SER A 129 18.61 -12.80 -1.70
C SER A 129 18.97 -12.56 -0.23
N ALA A 130 17.99 -12.35 0.64
CA ALA A 130 18.20 -12.39 2.09
C ALA A 130 17.76 -13.77 2.59
N THR A 131 18.69 -14.72 2.61
CA THR A 131 18.59 -15.95 3.37
C THR A 131 18.13 -15.64 4.80
N PRO A 132 17.14 -16.36 5.37
CA PRO A 132 16.90 -16.30 6.80
C PRO A 132 18.11 -16.96 7.49
N GLU A 133 19.09 -16.13 7.90
CA GLU A 133 20.13 -16.60 8.81
C GLU A 133 19.47 -17.12 10.07
N SER A 134 19.63 -18.43 10.27
CA SER A 134 19.14 -19.17 11.42
C SER A 134 19.58 -18.51 12.71
N ILE A 135 18.60 -18.11 13.52
CA ILE A 135 18.79 -17.83 14.95
C ILE A 135 19.21 -19.16 15.60
N LYS A 136 20.52 -19.39 15.73
CA LYS A 136 21.06 -20.51 16.51
C LYS A 136 20.80 -20.25 17.99
N PRO A 137 20.13 -21.14 18.74
CA PRO A 137 20.05 -21.02 20.19
C PRO A 137 21.42 -21.33 20.82
N LYS A 138 22.05 -20.34 21.46
CA LYS A 138 23.20 -20.57 22.34
C LYS A 138 22.72 -21.28 23.61
N LYS A 139 23.06 -22.56 23.73
CA LYS A 139 23.04 -23.31 25.00
C LYS A 139 24.20 -22.83 25.86
N ASP A 140 23.91 -22.03 26.89
CA ASP A 140 24.82 -21.82 28.02
C ASP A 140 24.88 -23.10 28.86
N ASN A 141 25.97 -23.84 28.71
CA ASN A 141 26.28 -25.00 29.54
C ASN A 141 27.51 -24.66 30.39
N LYS A 142 27.29 -24.02 31.55
CA LYS A 142 28.37 -23.78 32.52
C LYS A 142 28.28 -24.83 33.63
N LYS A 143 28.82 -26.01 33.33
CA LYS A 143 29.14 -27.07 34.30
C LYS A 143 30.47 -26.74 34.98
N GLY A 144 30.48 -26.75 36.31
CA GLY A 144 31.64 -26.35 37.11
C GLY A 144 32.86 -27.25 36.97
N LYS A 145 34.02 -26.69 37.33
CA LYS A 145 35.21 -27.44 37.74
C LYS A 145 36.01 -26.59 38.72
N ARG A 146 36.34 -27.23 39.85
CA ARG A 146 37.08 -26.77 41.02
C ARG A 146 38.51 -26.36 40.67
N ARG A 147 39.03 -25.35 41.38
CA ARG A 147 40.35 -25.39 42.02
C ARG A 147 40.38 -24.39 43.17
#